data_AF-A0A7C8DT11-F1
#
_entry.id   AF-A0A7C8DT11-F1
#
_cell.length_a   1.000
_cell.length_b   1.000
_cell.length_c   1.000
_cell.angle_alpha   90.00
_cell.angle_beta   90.00
_cell.angle_gamma   90.00
#
_symmetry.space_group_name_H-M   'P 1'
#
loop_
_entity.id
_entity.type
_entity.pdbx_description
1 polymer ?
#
loop_
_entity_poly.entity_id
_entity_poly.type
_entity_poly.pdbx_seq_one_letter_code
_entity_poly.pdbx_strand_id
1 'polypeptide(L)'
;MLTKIISGGQSGADQAALDVAIKFGIPHEAWIPAGWGVKNGIVSGPYTFREMPTSSVPQWIKHNILYSNGTLILSHGKLTGGSAAVLQSAEPRYRPVLHVDFSGTGEFASAQLIHSWFERNEISILNVAGARAEKDPRMYDAATRVLETALHLGIMETNLLDSVRPDPETPHSVMEAVAQILSRLTLKEKMAVAKMREFNLDLFSPALLRIIRENFGVRSGNEELLESCRLLYGPHETDENGPTSVIIEALWKKLQGTHALRI
;
A
#
# COMPACT_ATOMS: atom_id res chain seq x y z
N MET A 1 5.16 2.25 2.09
CA MET A 1 6.41 1.78 1.42
C MET A 1 6.68 0.33 1.75
N LEU A 2 7.15 -0.45 0.76
CA LEU A 2 7.56 -1.84 0.97
C LEU A 2 8.89 -1.91 1.72
N THR A 3 8.94 -2.74 2.76
CA THR A 3 10.14 -3.04 3.55
C THR A 3 10.68 -4.43 3.24
N LYS A 4 9.86 -5.32 2.65
CA LYS A 4 10.29 -6.66 2.22
C LYS A 4 9.38 -7.23 1.13
N ILE A 5 9.96 -8.00 0.21
CA ILE A 5 9.24 -8.87 -0.73
C ILE A 5 9.54 -10.33 -0.41
N ILE A 6 8.51 -11.16 -0.30
CA ILE A 6 8.65 -12.60 -0.19
C ILE A 6 7.98 -13.29 -1.37
N SER A 7 8.52 -14.46 -1.76
CA SER A 7 7.90 -15.31 -2.78
C SER A 7 8.19 -16.79 -2.51
N GLY A 8 7.64 -17.65 -3.36
CA GLY A 8 7.91 -19.08 -3.34
C GLY A 8 9.19 -19.52 -4.06
N GLY A 9 9.97 -18.58 -4.62
CA GLY A 9 11.22 -18.88 -5.31
C GLY A 9 11.09 -19.73 -6.58
N GLN A 10 9.90 -19.81 -7.18
CA GLN A 10 9.68 -20.53 -8.44
C GLN A 10 9.99 -19.67 -9.67
N SER A 11 10.14 -20.28 -10.84
CA SER A 11 10.26 -19.53 -12.10
C SER A 11 8.97 -18.76 -12.40
N GLY A 12 9.05 -17.68 -13.20
CA GLY A 12 7.88 -16.86 -13.54
C GLY A 12 7.67 -15.72 -12.53
N ALA A 13 6.47 -15.60 -11.97
CA ALA A 13 6.10 -14.46 -11.12
C ALA A 13 6.95 -14.36 -9.83
N ASP A 14 7.19 -15.48 -9.16
CA ASP A 14 7.96 -15.53 -7.92
C ASP A 14 9.40 -15.05 -8.13
N GLN A 15 10.04 -15.48 -9.22
CA GLN A 15 11.37 -15.05 -9.62
C GLN A 15 11.40 -13.56 -9.96
N ALA A 16 10.45 -13.08 -10.79
CA ALA A 16 10.35 -11.68 -11.14
C ALA A 16 10.26 -10.77 -9.91
N ALA A 17 9.49 -11.19 -8.90
CA ALA A 17 9.39 -10.45 -7.64
C ALA A 17 10.73 -10.35 -6.90
N LEU A 18 11.52 -11.42 -6.87
CA LEU A 18 12.84 -11.42 -6.23
C LEU A 18 13.84 -10.54 -7.01
N ASP A 19 13.84 -10.64 -8.34
CA ASP A 19 14.71 -9.83 -9.21
C ASP A 19 14.37 -8.33 -9.10
N VAL A 20 13.08 -7.99 -9.07
CA VAL A 20 12.63 -6.62 -8.83
C VAL A 20 13.04 -6.15 -7.43
N ALA A 21 12.90 -6.99 -6.40
CA ALA A 21 13.32 -6.62 -5.05
C ALA A 21 14.82 -6.29 -5.00
N ILE A 22 15.66 -7.11 -5.63
CA ILE A 22 17.11 -6.87 -5.75
C ILE A 22 17.37 -5.55 -6.48
N LYS A 23 16.73 -5.33 -7.63
CA LYS A 23 16.91 -4.12 -8.44
C LYS A 23 16.61 -2.83 -7.66
N PHE A 24 15.59 -2.85 -6.81
CA PHE A 24 15.16 -1.71 -6.01
C PHE A 24 15.81 -1.64 -4.62
N GLY A 25 16.71 -2.57 -4.30
CA GLY A 25 17.35 -2.64 -2.97
C GLY A 25 16.38 -2.99 -1.84
N ILE A 26 15.24 -3.62 -2.16
CA ILE A 26 14.24 -4.06 -1.19
C ILE A 26 14.70 -5.41 -0.62
N PRO A 27 14.74 -5.58 0.72
CA PRO A 27 14.99 -6.87 1.34
C PRO A 27 14.05 -7.96 0.78
N HIS A 28 14.58 -9.15 0.52
CA HIS A 28 13.78 -10.23 -0.06
C HIS A 28 14.09 -11.60 0.56
N GLU A 29 13.08 -12.47 0.60
CA GLU A 29 13.23 -13.86 1.02
C GLU A 29 12.40 -14.79 0.13
N ALA A 30 13.01 -15.89 -0.31
CA ALA A 30 12.32 -16.96 -1.03
C ALA A 30 12.10 -18.12 -0.07
N TRP A 31 10.88 -18.28 0.43
CA TRP A 31 10.52 -19.40 1.29
C TRP A 31 10.20 -20.62 0.43
N ILE A 32 10.86 -21.75 0.70
CA ILE A 32 10.71 -22.99 -0.06
C ILE A 32 10.38 -24.17 0.87
N PRO A 33 9.61 -25.18 0.42
CA PRO A 33 9.37 -26.38 1.21
C PRO A 33 10.64 -27.19 1.44
N ALA A 34 10.67 -27.99 2.52
CA ALA A 34 11.79 -28.88 2.82
C ALA A 34 12.13 -29.81 1.64
N GLY A 35 13.42 -29.89 1.31
CA GLY A 35 13.96 -30.72 0.24
C GLY A 35 13.66 -30.23 -1.18
N TRP A 36 13.08 -29.03 -1.33
CA TRP A 36 12.87 -28.44 -2.65
C TRP A 36 14.14 -27.74 -3.15
N GLY A 37 14.39 -27.86 -4.44
CA GLY A 37 15.50 -27.22 -5.14
C GLY A 37 15.20 -27.11 -6.62
N VAL A 38 16.23 -26.92 -7.45
CA VAL A 38 16.07 -26.65 -8.89
C VAL A 38 15.23 -27.71 -9.62
N LYS A 39 15.37 -28.99 -9.24
CA LYS A 39 14.57 -30.09 -9.81
C LYS A 39 13.05 -29.94 -9.58
N ASN A 40 12.65 -29.20 -8.55
CA ASN A 40 11.25 -28.90 -8.23
C ASN A 40 10.79 -27.52 -8.74
N GLY A 41 11.58 -26.90 -9.64
CA GLY A 41 11.27 -25.62 -10.26
C GLY A 41 11.64 -24.40 -9.44
N ILE A 42 12.45 -24.56 -8.37
CA ILE A 42 13.05 -23.44 -7.63
C ILE A 42 14.16 -22.82 -8.48
N VAL A 43 14.19 -21.51 -8.58
CA VAL A 43 15.21 -20.82 -9.38
C VAL A 43 16.55 -20.84 -8.67
N SER A 44 17.64 -20.87 -9.44
CA SER A 44 18.98 -20.56 -8.93
C SER A 44 19.21 -19.06 -9.03
N GLY A 45 20.00 -18.50 -8.11
CA GLY A 45 20.36 -17.09 -8.13
C GLY A 45 20.83 -16.58 -6.79
N PRO A 46 21.19 -15.29 -6.68
CA PRO A 46 21.70 -14.66 -5.46
C PRO A 46 20.58 -14.34 -4.46
N TYR A 47 19.55 -15.18 -4.38
CA TYR A 47 18.38 -14.96 -3.54
C TYR A 47 18.60 -15.48 -2.12
N THR A 48 18.03 -14.78 -1.14
CA THR A 48 17.99 -15.29 0.25
C THR A 48 16.90 -16.36 0.37
N PHE A 49 17.29 -17.63 0.28
CA PHE A 49 16.38 -18.75 0.48
C PHE A 49 16.17 -19.06 1.96
N ARG A 50 14.93 -19.40 2.31
CA ARG A 50 14.53 -19.92 3.63
C ARG A 50 13.81 -21.24 3.45
N GLU A 51 14.38 -22.31 3.98
CA GLU A 51 13.76 -23.62 3.92
C GLU A 51 12.78 -23.79 5.10
N MET A 52 11.56 -24.22 4.79
CA MET A 52 10.58 -24.60 5.81
C MET A 52 10.95 -25.94 6.43
N PRO A 53 10.54 -26.21 7.68
CA PRO A 53 10.76 -27.53 8.31
C PRO A 53 9.88 -28.65 7.72
N THR A 54 9.09 -28.36 6.69
CA THR A 54 8.06 -29.23 6.12
C THR A 54 8.05 -29.12 4.60
N SER A 55 7.81 -30.23 3.91
CA SER A 55 7.61 -30.28 2.45
C SER A 55 6.14 -30.06 2.04
N SER A 56 5.25 -29.80 3.00
CA SER A 56 3.81 -29.66 2.79
C SER A 56 3.45 -28.39 2.02
N VAL A 57 2.96 -28.54 0.80
CA VAL A 57 2.54 -27.43 -0.08
C VAL A 57 1.45 -26.54 0.56
N PRO A 58 0.38 -27.08 1.18
CA PRO A 58 -0.61 -26.22 1.86
C PRO A 58 -0.02 -25.41 3.01
N GLN A 59 0.87 -26.00 3.81
CA GLN A 59 1.53 -25.30 4.91
C GLN A 59 2.45 -24.18 4.39
N TRP A 60 3.12 -24.43 3.27
CA TRP A 60 3.97 -23.46 2.60
C TRP A 60 3.19 -22.26 2.04
N ILE A 61 2.08 -22.52 1.33
CA ILE A 61 1.19 -21.45 0.85
C ILE A 61 0.69 -20.61 2.03
N LYS A 62 0.22 -21.27 3.10
CA LYS A 62 -0.28 -20.58 4.29
C LYS A 62 0.82 -19.76 4.98
N HIS A 63 2.05 -20.27 5.03
CA HIS A 63 3.18 -19.56 5.60
C HIS A 63 3.41 -18.22 4.88
N ASN A 64 3.57 -18.24 3.55
CA ASN A 64 3.84 -17.00 2.80
C ASN A 64 2.70 -15.97 2.93
N ILE A 65 1.45 -16.42 3.03
CA ILE A 65 0.31 -15.52 3.28
C ILE A 65 0.38 -14.92 4.69
N LEU A 66 0.66 -15.72 5.72
CA LEU A 66 0.67 -15.26 7.11
C LEU A 66 1.83 -14.30 7.44
N TYR A 67 3.00 -14.54 6.85
CA TYR A 67 4.22 -13.75 7.08
C TYR A 67 4.36 -12.55 6.13
N SER A 68 3.30 -12.22 5.38
CA SER A 68 3.17 -10.97 4.64
C SER A 68 2.02 -10.13 5.18
N ASN A 69 2.02 -8.85 4.81
CA ASN A 69 0.89 -7.93 5.06
C ASN A 69 -0.11 -7.94 3.91
N GLY A 70 0.26 -8.46 2.74
CA GLY A 70 -0.66 -8.70 1.64
C GLY A 70 -0.07 -9.66 0.61
N THR A 71 -0.96 -10.31 -0.13
CA THR A 71 -0.58 -11.23 -1.22
C THR A 71 -1.04 -10.72 -2.57
N LEU A 72 -0.10 -10.53 -3.49
CA LEU A 72 -0.34 -10.22 -4.88
C LEU A 72 -0.25 -11.49 -5.73
N ILE A 73 -1.30 -11.79 -6.47
CA ILE A 73 -1.38 -12.95 -7.36
C ILE A 73 -1.41 -12.46 -8.81
N LEU A 74 -0.49 -12.92 -9.64
CA LEU A 74 -0.34 -12.51 -11.04
C LEU A 74 -0.64 -13.67 -12.00
N SER A 75 -1.42 -13.41 -13.04
CA SER A 75 -1.75 -14.41 -14.08
C SER A 75 -2.02 -13.80 -15.46
N HIS A 76 -1.95 -14.64 -16.49
CA HIS A 76 -2.66 -14.41 -17.74
C HIS A 76 -3.89 -15.34 -17.77
N GLY A 77 -5.07 -14.77 -17.52
CA GLY A 77 -6.34 -15.47 -17.48
C GLY A 77 -6.68 -15.96 -16.07
N LYS A 78 -7.64 -16.90 -16.01
CA LYS A 78 -8.13 -17.45 -14.74
C LYS A 78 -7.01 -18.16 -13.96
N LEU A 79 -7.06 -18.01 -12.64
CA LEU A 79 -6.15 -18.71 -11.74
C LEU A 79 -6.37 -20.23 -11.82
N THR A 80 -5.27 -20.98 -11.87
CA THR A 80 -5.27 -22.44 -11.87
C THR A 80 -4.17 -22.98 -10.96
N GLY A 81 -4.30 -24.23 -10.51
CA GLY A 81 -3.27 -24.92 -9.72
C GLY A 81 -2.83 -24.15 -8.47
N GLY A 82 -1.52 -23.98 -8.30
CA GLY A 82 -0.92 -23.33 -7.12
C GLY A 82 -1.46 -21.93 -6.85
N SER A 83 -1.58 -21.09 -7.88
CA SER A 83 -2.08 -19.71 -7.71
C SER A 83 -3.56 -19.66 -7.30
N ALA A 84 -4.37 -20.62 -7.75
CA ALA A 84 -5.75 -20.76 -7.27
C ALA A 84 -5.79 -21.23 -5.80
N ALA A 85 -4.88 -22.13 -5.41
CA ALA A 85 -4.75 -22.57 -4.02
C ALA A 85 -4.29 -21.43 -3.09
N VAL A 86 -3.44 -20.51 -3.55
CA VAL A 86 -3.08 -19.28 -2.82
C VAL A 86 -4.32 -18.43 -2.57
N LEU A 87 -5.11 -18.16 -3.60
CA LEU A 87 -6.34 -17.38 -3.45
C LEU A 87 -7.34 -18.05 -2.49
N GLN A 88 -7.51 -19.37 -2.56
CA GLN A 88 -8.39 -20.11 -1.66
C GLN A 88 -7.89 -20.16 -0.21
N SER A 89 -6.56 -20.14 -0.01
CA SER A 89 -5.95 -20.17 1.32
C SER A 89 -5.92 -18.80 1.98
N ALA A 90 -6.15 -17.74 1.21
CA ALA A 90 -6.23 -16.40 1.75
C ALA A 90 -7.61 -16.13 2.35
N GLU A 91 -7.64 -15.92 3.65
CA GLU A 91 -8.81 -15.48 4.40
C GLU A 91 -8.94 -13.94 4.26
N PRO A 92 -9.99 -13.41 3.59
CA PRO A 92 -10.12 -11.97 3.35
C PRO A 92 -10.19 -11.12 4.63
N ARG A 93 -10.53 -11.76 5.76
CA ARG A 93 -10.69 -11.08 7.06
C ARG A 93 -9.37 -10.69 7.74
N TYR A 94 -8.22 -11.22 7.29
CA TYR A 94 -6.95 -11.03 8.03
C TYR A 94 -5.78 -10.55 7.18
N ARG A 95 -5.77 -10.82 5.86
CA ARG A 95 -4.73 -10.37 4.94
C ARG A 95 -5.33 -9.98 3.59
N PRO A 96 -5.14 -8.74 3.11
CA PRO A 96 -5.61 -8.31 1.80
C PRO A 96 -4.94 -9.15 0.70
N VAL A 97 -5.72 -9.49 -0.32
CA VAL A 97 -5.24 -10.18 -1.52
C VAL A 97 -5.70 -9.43 -2.75
N LEU A 98 -4.77 -9.21 -3.67
CA LEU A 98 -5.06 -8.66 -4.98
C LEU A 98 -4.69 -9.69 -6.05
N HIS A 99 -5.66 -10.02 -6.91
CA HIS A 99 -5.40 -10.76 -8.13
C HIS A 99 -5.39 -9.78 -9.31
N VAL A 100 -4.32 -9.83 -10.11
CA VAL A 100 -4.19 -9.08 -11.36
C VAL A 100 -4.07 -10.03 -12.53
N ASP A 101 -5.02 -9.93 -13.47
CA ASP A 101 -5.02 -10.65 -14.73
C ASP A 101 -4.52 -9.76 -15.87
N PHE A 102 -3.35 -10.09 -16.41
CA PHE A 102 -2.70 -9.38 -17.52
C PHE A 102 -3.35 -9.63 -18.89
N SER A 103 -4.31 -10.56 -19.01
CA SER A 103 -5.05 -10.77 -20.27
C SER A 103 -6.15 -9.73 -20.47
N GLY A 104 -6.67 -9.15 -19.39
CA GLY A 104 -7.78 -8.20 -19.42
C GLY A 104 -7.40 -6.75 -19.11
N THR A 105 -6.17 -6.51 -18.64
CA THR A 105 -5.72 -5.19 -18.16
C THR A 105 -4.36 -4.86 -18.76
N GLY A 106 -4.19 -3.66 -19.32
CA GLY A 106 -2.90 -3.20 -19.82
C GLY A 106 -1.88 -3.01 -18.69
N GLU A 107 -0.60 -3.22 -18.99
CA GLU A 107 0.49 -3.25 -17.98
C GLU A 107 0.53 -2.02 -17.08
N PHE A 108 0.37 -0.81 -17.64
CA PHE A 108 0.37 0.42 -16.87
C PHE A 108 -0.85 0.51 -15.92
N ALA A 109 -2.04 0.11 -16.39
CA ALA A 109 -3.24 0.10 -15.56
C ALA A 109 -3.12 -0.94 -14.43
N SER A 110 -2.51 -2.10 -14.70
CA SER A 110 -2.16 -3.09 -13.69
C SER A 110 -1.19 -2.52 -12.65
N ALA A 111 -0.17 -1.77 -13.08
CA ALA A 111 0.78 -1.14 -12.17
C ALA A 111 0.12 -0.09 -11.27
N GLN A 112 -0.77 0.75 -11.82
CA GLN A 112 -1.54 1.73 -11.05
C GLN A 112 -2.47 1.07 -10.03
N LEU A 113 -3.11 -0.05 -10.42
CA LEU A 113 -3.96 -0.83 -9.53
C LEU A 113 -3.16 -1.41 -8.36
N ILE A 114 -1.99 -1.98 -8.65
CA ILE A 114 -1.09 -2.54 -7.63
C ILE A 114 -0.58 -1.45 -6.68
N HIS A 115 -0.10 -0.33 -7.23
CA HIS A 115 0.37 0.80 -6.42
C HIS A 115 -0.74 1.33 -5.51
N SER A 116 -1.93 1.57 -6.07
CA SER A 116 -3.10 2.01 -5.29
C SER A 116 -3.48 1.00 -4.19
N TRP A 117 -3.32 -0.29 -4.45
CA TRP A 117 -3.61 -1.34 -3.48
C TRP A 117 -2.56 -1.40 -2.36
N PHE A 118 -1.27 -1.22 -2.68
CA PHE A 118 -0.20 -1.11 -1.67
C PHE A 118 -0.50 0.02 -0.68
N GLU A 119 -0.82 1.20 -1.19
CA GLU A 119 -1.07 2.39 -0.38
C GLU A 119 -2.33 2.23 0.48
N ARG A 120 -3.44 1.75 -0.11
CA ARG A 120 -4.72 1.60 0.61
C ARG A 120 -4.68 0.59 1.75
N ASN A 121 -3.80 -0.41 1.66
CA ASN A 121 -3.73 -1.50 2.63
C ASN A 121 -2.44 -1.47 3.46
N GLU A 122 -1.66 -0.40 3.33
CA GLU A 122 -0.40 -0.20 4.06
C GLU A 122 0.54 -1.41 3.95
N ILE A 123 0.66 -1.95 2.73
CA ILE A 123 1.48 -3.13 2.48
C ILE A 123 2.95 -2.77 2.70
N SER A 124 3.57 -3.40 3.71
CA SER A 124 5.00 -3.28 4.01
C SER A 124 5.76 -4.56 3.66
N ILE A 125 5.21 -5.73 3.98
CA ILE A 125 5.72 -7.03 3.51
C ILE A 125 4.78 -7.59 2.45
N LEU A 126 5.26 -7.71 1.22
CA LEU A 126 4.50 -8.22 0.08
C LEU A 126 4.85 -9.68 -0.20
N ASN A 127 3.85 -10.56 -0.24
CA ASN A 127 3.98 -11.87 -0.86
C ASN A 127 3.57 -11.79 -2.34
N VAL A 128 4.40 -12.26 -3.26
CA VAL A 128 4.06 -12.38 -4.68
C VAL A 128 3.94 -13.85 -5.05
N ALA A 129 2.85 -14.19 -5.73
CA ALA A 129 2.60 -15.51 -6.29
C ALA A 129 2.09 -15.39 -7.74
N GLY A 130 2.30 -16.42 -8.56
CA GLY A 130 1.73 -16.44 -9.90
C GLY A 130 2.07 -17.68 -10.70
N ALA A 131 1.80 -17.63 -12.00
CA ALA A 131 2.09 -18.75 -12.89
C ALA A 131 3.60 -19.01 -13.01
N ARG A 132 3.98 -20.29 -13.09
CA ARG A 132 5.35 -20.68 -13.41
C ARG A 132 5.67 -20.40 -14.86
N ALA A 133 6.93 -20.10 -15.18
CA ALA A 133 7.37 -19.84 -16.56
C ALA A 133 7.06 -21.02 -17.51
N GLU A 134 7.09 -22.26 -17.02
CA GLU A 134 6.69 -23.45 -17.81
C GLU A 134 5.23 -23.39 -18.26
N LYS A 135 4.33 -22.90 -17.41
CA LYS A 135 2.89 -22.77 -17.71
C LYS A 135 2.58 -21.50 -18.48
N ASP A 136 3.37 -20.46 -18.25
CA ASP A 136 3.20 -19.16 -18.88
C ASP A 136 4.56 -18.48 -19.07
N PRO A 137 5.20 -18.68 -20.24
CA PRO A 137 6.53 -18.15 -20.51
C PRO A 137 6.62 -16.61 -20.46
N ARG A 138 5.49 -15.91 -20.59
CA ARG A 138 5.43 -14.44 -20.59
C ARG A 138 5.30 -13.86 -19.18
N MET A 139 5.02 -14.70 -18.17
CA MET A 139 4.72 -14.25 -16.82
C MET A 139 5.88 -13.48 -16.19
N TYR A 140 7.11 -13.96 -16.34
CA TYR A 140 8.29 -13.31 -15.76
C TYR A 140 8.43 -11.86 -16.26
N ASP A 141 8.40 -11.68 -17.58
CA ASP A 141 8.58 -10.37 -18.21
C ASP A 141 7.44 -9.39 -17.86
N ALA A 142 6.20 -9.89 -17.88
CA ALA A 142 5.02 -9.08 -17.53
C ALA A 142 5.03 -8.68 -16.05
N ALA A 143 5.30 -9.64 -15.15
CA ALA A 143 5.41 -9.37 -13.72
C ALA A 143 6.52 -8.37 -13.41
N THR A 144 7.69 -8.53 -14.04
CA THR A 144 8.82 -7.59 -13.90
C THR A 144 8.38 -6.19 -14.29
N ARG A 145 7.92 -5.96 -15.54
CA ARG A 145 7.53 -4.62 -16.01
C ARG A 145 6.47 -3.97 -15.13
N VAL A 146 5.44 -4.72 -14.75
CA VAL A 146 4.33 -4.20 -13.94
C VAL A 146 4.77 -3.86 -12.52
N LEU A 147 5.53 -4.74 -11.86
CA LEU A 147 6.04 -4.48 -10.50
C LEU A 147 7.02 -3.31 -10.49
N GLU A 148 7.95 -3.25 -11.44
CA GLU A 148 8.87 -2.11 -11.56
C GLU A 148 8.10 -0.81 -11.77
N THR A 149 7.09 -0.80 -12.65
CA THR A 149 6.28 0.39 -12.89
C THR A 149 5.52 0.79 -11.63
N ALA A 150 4.93 -0.16 -10.89
CA ALA A 150 4.22 0.13 -9.65
C ALA A 150 5.15 0.73 -8.58
N LEU A 151 6.38 0.23 -8.45
CA LEU A 151 7.36 0.77 -7.52
C LEU A 151 7.87 2.15 -7.94
N HIS A 152 8.10 2.38 -9.24
CA HIS A 152 8.45 3.71 -9.74
C HIS A 152 7.33 4.73 -9.49
N LEU A 153 6.06 4.35 -9.64
CA LEU A 153 4.94 5.23 -9.28
C LEU A 153 5.01 5.65 -7.81
N GLY A 154 5.32 4.71 -6.91
CA GLY A 154 5.56 5.01 -5.50
C GLY A 154 6.75 5.95 -5.28
N ILE A 155 7.91 5.67 -5.88
CA ILE A 155 9.11 6.53 -5.76
C ILE A 155 8.85 7.92 -6.35
N MET A 156 8.15 8.03 -7.48
CA MET A 156 7.81 9.31 -8.08
C MET A 156 6.88 10.11 -7.18
N GLU A 157 5.87 9.47 -6.59
CA GLU A 157 5.01 10.11 -5.59
C GLU A 157 5.80 10.55 -4.36
N THR A 158 6.67 9.69 -3.80
CA THR A 158 7.53 10.06 -2.66
C THR A 158 8.50 11.19 -3.02
N ASN A 159 9.17 11.14 -4.17
CA ASN A 159 10.07 12.21 -4.61
C ASN A 159 9.33 13.50 -4.94
N LEU A 160 8.10 13.43 -5.46
CA LEU A 160 7.23 14.59 -5.63
C LEU A 160 6.86 15.18 -4.26
N LEU A 161 6.66 14.35 -3.24
CA LEU A 161 6.42 14.80 -1.87
C LEU A 161 7.69 15.33 -1.17
N ASP A 162 8.87 14.75 -1.45
CA ASP A 162 10.16 15.16 -0.85
C ASP A 162 10.78 16.38 -1.55
N SER A 163 10.55 16.54 -2.87
CA SER A 163 10.95 17.73 -3.63
C SER A 163 10.06 18.94 -3.34
N VAL A 164 8.89 18.69 -2.74
CA VAL A 164 8.21 19.69 -1.93
C VAL A 164 9.02 19.82 -0.63
N ARG A 165 10.06 20.67 -0.68
CA ARG A 165 10.46 21.42 0.53
C ARG A 165 9.17 21.89 1.21
N PRO A 166 9.06 21.93 2.56
CA PRO A 166 7.90 22.57 3.16
C PRO A 166 7.75 23.93 2.48
N ASP A 167 6.70 24.04 1.67
CA ASP A 167 6.40 25.22 0.92
C ASP A 167 6.30 26.33 1.98
N PRO A 168 6.69 27.58 1.73
CA PRO A 168 6.25 28.70 2.58
C PRO A 168 4.73 28.68 2.86
N GLU A 169 3.95 27.88 2.12
CA GLU A 169 2.55 27.51 2.35
C GLU A 169 2.27 26.31 3.29
N THR A 170 3.23 25.62 3.92
CA THR A 170 2.88 24.61 4.93
C THR A 170 2.19 25.29 6.11
N PRO A 171 1.03 24.80 6.56
CA PRO A 171 0.27 25.49 7.60
C PRO A 171 1.05 25.45 8.92
N HIS A 172 1.18 26.61 9.54
CA HIS A 172 1.84 26.78 10.84
C HIS A 172 0.86 26.59 12.00
N SER A 173 -0.44 26.49 11.70
CA SER A 173 -1.49 26.23 12.68
C SER A 173 -2.58 25.32 12.15
N VAL A 174 -3.33 24.70 13.05
CA VAL A 174 -4.52 23.90 12.71
C VAL A 174 -5.52 24.72 11.89
N MET A 175 -5.66 26.01 12.17
CA MET A 175 -6.61 26.88 11.46
C MET A 175 -6.17 27.20 10.03
N GLU A 176 -4.86 27.34 9.79
CA GLU A 176 -4.30 27.45 8.45
C GLU A 176 -4.48 26.15 7.66
N ALA A 177 -4.21 25.01 8.30
CA ALA A 177 -4.40 23.69 7.71
C ALA A 177 -5.86 23.49 7.26
N VAL A 178 -6.81 23.84 8.13
CA VAL A 178 -8.24 23.80 7.83
C VAL A 178 -8.61 24.76 6.68
N ALA A 179 -8.06 25.97 6.63
CA ALA A 179 -8.33 26.93 5.56
C ALA A 179 -7.86 26.41 4.19
N GLN A 180 -6.68 25.77 4.15
CA GLN A 180 -6.14 25.16 2.95
C GLN A 180 -6.94 23.93 2.49
N ILE A 181 -7.42 23.10 3.41
CA ILE A 181 -8.33 22.00 3.04
C ILE A 181 -9.63 22.55 2.44
N LEU A 182 -10.21 23.58 3.07
CA LEU A 182 -11.44 24.20 2.60
C LEU A 182 -11.32 24.84 1.21
N SER A 183 -10.17 25.40 0.83
CA SER A 183 -10.00 25.96 -0.52
C SER A 183 -9.97 24.87 -1.59
N ARG A 184 -9.57 23.64 -1.23
CA ARG A 184 -9.44 22.49 -2.14
C ARG A 184 -10.70 21.62 -2.23
N LEU A 185 -11.53 21.58 -1.19
CA LEU A 185 -12.78 20.80 -1.20
C LEU A 185 -13.84 21.41 -2.12
N THR A 186 -14.52 20.55 -2.88
CA THR A 186 -15.72 20.91 -3.65
C THR A 186 -16.90 21.21 -2.73
N LEU A 187 -17.92 21.91 -3.26
CA LEU A 187 -19.14 22.20 -2.49
C LEU A 187 -19.85 20.92 -2.02
N LYS A 188 -19.86 19.88 -2.86
CA LYS A 188 -20.46 18.57 -2.52
C LYS A 188 -19.75 17.90 -1.34
N GLU A 189 -18.42 17.95 -1.30
CA GLU A 189 -17.63 17.39 -0.20
C GLU A 189 -17.80 18.20 1.08
N LYS A 190 -17.82 19.54 0.99
CA LYS A 190 -18.11 20.43 2.13
C LYS A 190 -19.49 20.13 2.74
N MET A 191 -20.51 19.94 1.90
CA MET A 191 -21.85 19.57 2.34
C MET A 191 -21.90 18.18 2.97
N ALA A 192 -21.17 17.21 2.43
CA ALA A 192 -21.11 15.88 3.00
C ALA A 192 -20.54 15.90 4.43
N VAL A 193 -19.44 16.62 4.63
CA VAL A 193 -18.82 16.78 5.97
C VAL A 193 -19.71 17.59 6.92
N ALA A 194 -20.34 18.67 6.45
CA ALA A 194 -21.25 19.49 7.26
C ALA A 194 -22.52 18.75 7.71
N LYS A 195 -22.94 17.70 7.00
CA LYS A 195 -24.12 16.88 7.36
C LYS A 195 -23.79 15.74 8.33
N MET A 196 -22.52 15.50 8.64
CA MET A 196 -22.12 14.45 9.58
C MET A 196 -22.56 14.79 11.00
N ARG A 197 -23.20 13.83 11.68
CA ARG A 197 -23.66 13.99 13.08
C ARG A 197 -22.52 13.90 14.09
N GLU A 198 -21.48 13.16 13.76
CA GLU A 198 -20.32 12.91 14.61
C GLU A 198 -19.05 12.85 13.75
N PHE A 199 -17.91 13.21 14.35
CA PHE A 199 -16.60 13.08 13.74
C PHE A 199 -16.25 11.61 13.54
N ASN A 200 -15.88 11.24 12.30
CA ASN A 200 -15.35 9.91 12.00
C ASN A 200 -14.35 9.99 10.84
N LEU A 201 -13.11 9.59 11.13
CA LEU A 201 -11.99 9.55 10.17
C LEU A 201 -12.25 8.62 8.98
N ASP A 202 -12.96 7.53 9.19
CA ASP A 202 -13.26 6.51 8.17
C ASP A 202 -14.12 7.06 7.01
N LEU A 203 -14.80 8.19 7.23
CA LEU A 203 -15.64 8.84 6.24
C LEU A 203 -14.87 9.80 5.32
N PHE A 204 -13.61 10.10 5.64
CA PHE A 204 -12.76 10.92 4.79
C PHE A 204 -12.05 10.07 3.74
N SER A 205 -11.90 10.63 2.53
CA SER A 205 -11.26 9.88 1.46
C SER A 205 -9.79 9.57 1.84
N PRO A 206 -9.29 8.36 1.57
CA PRO A 206 -7.88 8.03 1.81
C PRO A 206 -6.91 9.00 1.12
N ALA A 207 -7.32 9.55 -0.02
CA ALA A 207 -6.57 10.58 -0.74
C ALA A 207 -6.42 11.88 0.06
N LEU A 208 -7.47 12.36 0.72
CA LEU A 208 -7.40 13.57 1.55
C LEU A 208 -6.57 13.33 2.81
N LEU A 209 -6.76 12.18 3.46
CA LEU A 209 -5.96 11.79 4.63
C LEU A 209 -4.46 11.71 4.30
N ARG A 210 -4.12 11.24 3.10
CA ARG A 210 -2.73 11.23 2.61
C ARG A 210 -2.20 12.65 2.38
N ILE A 211 -2.99 13.53 1.75
CA ILE A 211 -2.59 14.93 1.53
C ILE A 211 -2.29 15.63 2.86
N ILE A 212 -3.10 15.42 3.90
CA ILE A 212 -2.86 16.02 5.22
C ILE A 212 -1.55 15.48 5.83
N ARG A 213 -1.35 14.16 5.78
CA ARG A 213 -0.17 13.51 6.37
C ARG A 213 1.14 13.88 5.69
N GLU A 214 1.13 13.94 4.37
CA GLU A 214 2.31 14.15 3.55
C GLU A 214 2.58 15.65 3.27
N ASN A 215 1.55 16.45 2.93
CA ASN A 215 1.77 17.84 2.50
C ASN A 215 1.80 18.86 3.65
N PHE A 216 1.23 18.56 4.83
CA PHE A 216 1.30 19.49 5.97
C PHE A 216 2.50 19.24 6.88
N GLY A 217 3.38 18.32 6.48
CA GLY A 217 4.59 17.98 7.22
C GLY A 217 4.30 17.31 8.57
N VAL A 218 3.14 16.67 8.72
CA VAL A 218 2.78 15.93 9.94
C VAL A 218 3.77 14.79 10.18
N ARG A 219 4.21 14.09 9.13
CA ARG A 219 5.23 13.02 9.21
C ARG A 219 6.67 13.53 9.17
N SER A 220 6.93 14.64 8.49
CA SER A 220 8.28 15.19 8.29
C SER A 220 8.73 16.16 9.39
N GLY A 221 7.89 16.46 10.38
CA GLY A 221 8.28 17.21 11.59
C GLY A 221 7.92 18.69 11.60
N ASN A 222 6.74 19.08 11.13
CA ASN A 222 6.21 20.45 11.25
C ASN A 222 5.86 20.78 12.71
N GLU A 223 6.86 21.15 13.51
CA GLU A 223 6.71 21.39 14.95
C GLU A 223 5.70 22.50 15.30
N GLU A 224 5.56 23.53 14.48
CA GLU A 224 4.59 24.61 14.73
C GLU A 224 3.15 24.11 14.62
N LEU A 225 2.85 23.33 13.58
CA LEU A 225 1.55 22.69 13.42
C LEU A 225 1.31 21.65 14.52
N LEU A 226 2.31 20.84 14.85
CA LEU A 226 2.21 19.84 15.91
C LEU A 226 1.93 20.50 17.27
N GLU A 227 2.60 21.61 17.57
CA GLU A 227 2.35 22.39 18.78
C GLU A 227 0.95 23.02 18.76
N SER A 228 0.50 23.54 17.61
CA SER A 228 -0.87 24.03 17.44
C SER A 228 -1.91 22.93 17.70
N CYS A 229 -1.65 21.69 17.28
CA CYS A 229 -2.49 20.54 17.59
C CYS A 229 -2.52 20.24 19.09
N ARG A 230 -1.35 20.21 19.76
CA ARG A 230 -1.22 19.96 21.21
C ARG A 230 -1.97 21.01 22.03
N LEU A 231 -1.89 22.29 21.64
CA LEU A 231 -2.55 23.39 22.34
C LEU A 231 -4.08 23.34 22.25
N LEU A 232 -4.63 22.88 21.12
CA LEU A 232 -6.08 22.88 20.90
C LEU A 232 -6.80 21.70 21.55
N TYR A 233 -6.16 20.52 21.62
CA TYR A 233 -6.83 19.27 22.02
C TYR A 233 -6.08 18.47 23.11
N GLY A 234 -4.93 18.96 23.57
CA GLY A 234 -4.15 18.38 24.67
C GLY A 234 -3.11 17.34 24.23
N PRO A 235 -2.22 16.92 25.15
CA PRO A 235 -1.06 16.07 24.85
C PRO A 235 -1.40 14.58 24.63
N HIS A 236 -2.67 14.17 24.64
CA HIS A 236 -3.06 12.75 24.70
C HIS A 236 -3.19 12.02 23.35
N GLU A 237 -2.89 12.66 22.21
CA GLU A 237 -2.88 12.00 20.91
C GLU A 237 -1.45 11.82 20.38
N THR A 238 -0.68 10.95 21.04
CA THR A 238 0.70 10.55 20.65
C THR A 238 0.74 9.40 19.62
N ASP A 239 -0.38 9.13 18.97
CA ASP A 239 -0.50 8.21 17.82
C ASP A 239 -0.03 8.95 16.55
N GLU A 240 0.61 8.26 15.58
CA GLU A 240 0.99 8.79 14.26
C GLU A 240 -0.18 9.51 13.53
N ASN A 241 -1.42 9.23 13.92
CA ASN A 241 -2.65 9.81 13.40
C ASN A 241 -3.23 10.96 14.23
N GLY A 242 -2.69 11.26 15.41
CA GLY A 242 -3.20 12.30 16.32
C GLY A 242 -3.33 13.67 15.65
N PRO A 243 -2.24 14.24 15.11
CA PRO A 243 -2.31 15.54 14.44
C PRO A 243 -3.28 15.58 13.24
N THR A 244 -3.42 14.46 12.54
CA THR A 244 -4.36 14.34 11.41
C THR A 244 -5.81 14.38 11.91
N SER A 245 -6.10 13.71 13.02
CA SER A 245 -7.40 13.66 13.67
C SER A 245 -7.83 15.05 14.13
N VAL A 246 -6.94 15.78 14.81
CA VAL A 246 -7.16 17.16 15.25
C VAL A 246 -7.52 18.09 14.09
N ILE A 247 -6.78 18.05 12.99
CA ILE A 247 -7.01 18.92 11.82
C ILE A 247 -8.37 18.64 11.19
N ILE A 248 -8.76 17.38 11.09
CA ILE A 248 -10.02 16.96 10.48
C ILE A 248 -11.20 17.28 11.41
N GLU A 249 -11.05 17.11 12.72
CA GLU A 249 -12.07 17.49 13.68
C GLU A 249 -12.31 19.00 13.66
N ALA A 250 -11.24 19.80 13.58
CA ALA A 250 -11.32 21.25 13.45
C ALA A 250 -12.01 21.67 12.13
N LEU A 251 -11.73 20.99 11.03
CA LEU A 251 -12.42 21.17 9.74
C LEU A 251 -13.92 20.88 9.86
N TRP A 252 -14.27 19.74 10.48
CA TRP A 252 -15.66 19.33 10.70
C TRP A 252 -16.42 20.37 11.54
N LYS A 253 -15.86 20.81 12.67
CA LYS A 253 -16.44 21.87 13.51
C LYS A 253 -16.64 23.18 12.75
N LYS A 254 -15.66 23.58 11.93
CA LYS A 254 -15.77 24.80 11.12
C LYS A 254 -16.91 24.71 10.10
N LEU A 255 -17.05 23.56 9.44
CA LEU A 255 -18.14 23.33 8.47
C LEU A 255 -19.52 23.26 9.14
N GLN A 256 -19.62 22.72 10.36
CA GLN A 256 -20.85 22.72 11.17
C GLN A 256 -21.33 24.13 11.54
N GLY A 257 -20.39 25.07 11.74
CA GLY A 257 -20.67 26.47 12.10
C GLY A 257 -21.10 27.35 10.92
N THR A 258 -20.83 26.95 9.67
CA THR A 258 -21.23 27.72 8.48
C THR A 258 -22.72 27.56 8.18
N HIS A 259 -23.52 28.59 8.48
CA HIS A 259 -24.97 28.64 8.20
C HIS A 259 -25.35 28.42 6.71
N ALA A 260 -24.43 28.66 5.77
CA ALA A 260 -24.68 28.51 4.32
C ALA A 260 -24.79 27.05 3.83
N LEU A 261 -24.41 26.05 4.65
CA LEU A 261 -24.37 24.64 4.25
C LEU A 261 -25.51 23.80 4.84
N ARG A 262 -26.47 24.43 5.55
CA ARG A 262 -27.62 23.78 6.21
C ARG A 262 -28.90 23.75 5.36
N ILE A 263 -28.82 24.06 4.07
CA ILE A 263 -29.96 23.99 3.13
C ILE A 263 -30.11 22.57 2.58
#